data_AF-A0A7G5GQF4-F1
#
_entry.id   AF-A0A7G5GQF4-F1
#
_cell.length_a   1.000
_cell.length_b   1.000
_cell.length_c   1.000
_cell.angle_alpha   90.00
_cell.angle_beta   90.00
_cell.angle_gamma   90.00
#
_symmetry.space_group_name_H-M   'P 1'
#
loop_
_entity.id
_entity.type
_entity.pdbx_description
1 polymer ?
#
loop_
_entity_poly.entity_id
_entity_poly.type
_entity_poly.pdbx_seq_one_letter_code
_entity_poly.pdbx_strand_id
1 'polypeptide(L)'
;MKISYVVTLVTILFTLSVSSCSKKSDDIAPAPTQDTVDFKVNVDGQAYTPDYAYALATFPGANGYFAIYGLDSKTSDVVALALPSTATEGTYLLSNVNIGILTINKEDFATVNGGTGSITITKKTDKYMTGTFSFTAYDASGTKKRALTEGSFNVNIR
;
A
#
# COMPACT_ATOMS: atom_id res chain seq x y z
N MET A 1 44.82 48.43 -2.23
CA MET A 1 45.23 47.65 -1.05
C MET A 1 44.13 47.79 0.00
N LYS A 2 43.63 46.65 0.50
CA LYS A 2 43.20 46.33 1.89
C LYS A 2 42.29 47.32 2.66
N ILE A 3 41.35 46.95 3.52
CA ILE A 3 40.72 45.74 4.07
C ILE A 3 39.54 46.34 4.91
N SER A 4 38.44 45.60 5.03
CA SER A 4 37.27 45.83 5.90
C SER A 4 37.58 46.32 7.33
N TYR A 5 36.58 46.84 8.07
CA TYR A 5 36.05 46.16 9.27
C TYR A 5 34.84 46.91 9.86
N VAL A 6 33.71 46.21 9.84
CA VAL A 6 32.51 46.40 10.65
C VAL A 6 32.72 45.67 11.96
N VAL A 7 32.55 46.33 13.12
CA VAL A 7 32.09 45.69 14.38
C VAL A 7 31.47 46.78 15.26
N THR A 8 30.15 46.76 15.44
CA THR A 8 29.50 47.39 16.60
C THR A 8 28.75 46.29 17.35
N LEU A 9 29.25 46.02 18.56
CA LEU A 9 28.76 45.08 19.56
C LEU A 9 27.69 45.77 20.43
N VAL A 10 26.95 44.97 21.20
CA VAL A 10 26.22 45.28 22.47
C VAL A 10 24.71 45.50 22.29
N THR A 11 23.77 44.92 23.03
CA THR A 11 23.67 43.76 23.95
C THR A 11 22.17 43.52 24.16
N ILE A 12 21.82 42.25 24.31
CA ILE A 12 20.51 41.65 24.62
C ILE A 12 19.97 42.13 26.00
N LEU A 13 18.64 42.27 26.19
CA LEU A 13 17.80 41.45 27.13
C LEU A 13 16.39 42.06 27.43
N PHE A 14 15.35 41.22 27.23
CA PHE A 14 14.04 41.08 27.95
C PHE A 14 13.09 42.29 28.06
N THR A 15 11.75 42.21 27.99
CA THR A 15 10.71 41.17 28.04
C THR A 15 9.45 41.74 27.37
N LEU A 16 8.65 40.96 26.64
CA LEU A 16 7.19 41.16 26.59
C LEU A 16 6.48 39.82 26.43
N SER A 17 5.60 39.56 27.39
CA SER A 17 4.62 38.49 27.49
C SER A 17 3.46 38.67 26.50
N VAL A 18 3.00 37.58 25.87
CA VAL A 18 1.61 37.45 25.42
C VAL A 18 1.09 36.03 25.66
N SER A 19 -0.15 36.01 26.16
CA SER A 19 -0.98 34.90 26.62
C SER A 19 -0.99 33.67 25.71
N SER A 20 -0.69 32.50 26.30
CA SER A 20 -1.00 31.21 25.70
C SER A 20 -2.44 30.83 26.05
N CYS A 21 -3.30 30.88 25.03
CA CYS A 21 -4.66 30.39 25.10
C CYS A 21 -4.69 28.88 25.37
N SER A 22 -5.49 28.50 26.36
CA SER A 22 -5.92 27.13 26.61
C SER A 22 -6.77 26.61 25.45
N LYS A 23 -6.25 25.62 24.73
CA LYS A 23 -7.08 24.64 24.01
C LYS A 23 -6.53 23.24 24.25
N LYS A 24 -7.38 22.43 24.89
CA LYS A 24 -7.29 20.98 24.97
C LYS A 24 -7.18 20.46 23.52
N SER A 25 -5.99 20.02 23.11
CA SER A 25 -5.83 19.34 21.81
C SER A 25 -6.26 17.90 22.04
N ASP A 26 -7.53 17.64 21.78
CA ASP A 26 -7.94 16.31 21.35
C ASP A 26 -7.32 16.13 19.95
N ASP A 27 -6.08 15.61 19.90
CA ASP A 27 -5.45 15.17 18.66
C ASP A 27 -6.20 13.93 18.18
N ILE A 28 -7.40 14.16 17.64
CA ILE A 28 -8.07 13.22 16.76
C ILE A 28 -7.34 13.38 15.42
N ALA A 29 -6.34 12.53 15.19
CA ALA A 29 -5.84 12.29 13.85
C ALA A 29 -7.05 12.05 12.92
N PRO A 30 -7.16 12.74 11.77
CA PRO A 30 -8.30 12.54 10.88
C PRO A 30 -8.40 11.06 10.53
N ALA A 31 -9.57 10.45 10.75
CA ALA A 31 -9.86 9.14 10.20
C ALA A 31 -9.64 9.20 8.67
N PRO A 32 -9.00 8.19 8.06
CA PRO A 32 -8.77 8.19 6.61
C PRO A 32 -10.11 8.36 5.89
N THR A 33 -10.16 9.33 4.97
CA THR A 33 -11.34 9.63 4.17
C THR A 33 -11.67 8.45 3.27
N GLN A 34 -12.91 7.99 3.35
CA GLN A 34 -13.46 6.79 2.73
C GLN A 34 -13.57 6.83 1.19
N ASP A 35 -13.09 7.91 0.54
CA ASP A 35 -13.30 8.21 -0.88
C ASP A 35 -12.06 8.10 -1.77
N THR A 36 -10.87 7.84 -1.20
CA THR A 36 -9.63 7.72 -1.98
C THR A 36 -9.31 6.26 -2.27
N VAL A 37 -9.54 5.85 -3.51
CA VAL A 37 -9.05 4.56 -4.04
C VAL A 37 -7.52 4.61 -4.16
N ASP A 38 -6.82 3.64 -3.57
CA ASP A 38 -5.35 3.57 -3.53
C ASP A 38 -4.88 2.11 -3.58
N PHE A 39 -3.77 1.86 -4.27
CA PHE A 39 -3.05 0.59 -4.25
C PHE A 39 -1.57 0.90 -4.43
N LYS A 40 -0.73 0.42 -3.51
CA LYS A 40 0.71 0.64 -3.54
C LYS A 40 1.46 -0.52 -2.93
N VAL A 41 2.67 -0.76 -3.42
CA VAL A 41 3.57 -1.80 -2.94
C VAL A 41 4.99 -1.52 -3.41
N ASN A 42 6.00 -2.01 -2.69
CA ASN A 42 7.37 -2.03 -3.18
C ASN A 42 7.67 -3.39 -3.83
N VAL A 43 8.08 -3.40 -5.09
CA VAL A 43 8.55 -4.59 -5.81
C VAL A 43 10.08 -4.56 -5.84
N ASP A 44 10.71 -5.53 -5.19
CA ASP A 44 12.18 -5.60 -5.01
C ASP A 44 12.76 -4.28 -4.45
N GLY A 45 12.01 -3.64 -3.55
CA GLY A 45 12.38 -2.35 -2.92
C GLY A 45 12.09 -1.10 -3.75
N GLN A 46 11.55 -1.24 -4.96
CA GLN A 46 11.14 -0.12 -5.81
C GLN A 46 9.63 0.14 -5.70
N ALA A 47 9.24 1.40 -5.54
CA ALA A 47 7.84 1.75 -5.45
C ALA A 47 7.09 1.43 -6.74
N TYR A 48 5.96 0.74 -6.61
CA TYR A 48 5.00 0.47 -7.66
C TYR A 48 3.63 1.01 -7.23
N THR A 49 3.16 2.02 -7.97
CA THR A 49 1.92 2.77 -7.71
C THR A 49 1.06 2.78 -8.98
N PRO A 50 0.28 1.71 -9.24
CA PRO A 50 -0.58 1.62 -10.41
C PRO A 50 -1.65 2.72 -10.42
N ASP A 51 -2.09 3.13 -11.62
CA ASP A 51 -3.11 4.16 -11.79
C ASP A 51 -4.54 3.62 -11.70
N TYR A 52 -4.71 2.30 -11.77
CA TYR A 52 -5.97 1.62 -11.50
C TYR A 52 -5.87 0.70 -10.29
N ALA A 53 -6.88 0.76 -9.42
CA ALA A 53 -7.00 -0.08 -8.24
C ALA A 53 -8.47 -0.45 -7.98
N TYR A 54 -8.79 -1.75 -8.03
CA TYR A 54 -10.16 -2.23 -7.85
C TYR A 54 -10.19 -3.59 -7.13
N ALA A 55 -11.32 -3.93 -6.53
CA ALA A 55 -11.66 -5.30 -6.20
C ALA A 55 -12.78 -5.79 -7.13
N LEU A 56 -12.57 -6.89 -7.86
CA LEU A 56 -13.62 -7.59 -8.59
C LEU A 56 -14.30 -8.58 -7.66
N ALA A 57 -15.62 -8.47 -7.50
CA ALA A 57 -16.43 -9.41 -6.72
C ALA A 57 -16.36 -10.85 -7.26
N THR A 58 -15.98 -11.03 -8.53
CA THR A 58 -15.73 -12.34 -9.15
C THR A 58 -14.40 -12.32 -9.90
N PHE A 59 -13.47 -13.22 -9.54
CA PHE A 59 -12.22 -13.39 -10.24
C PHE A 59 -12.44 -14.22 -11.53
N PRO A 60 -12.05 -13.72 -12.72
CA PRO A 60 -12.13 -14.49 -13.94
C PRO A 60 -11.36 -15.81 -13.82
N GLY A 61 -12.03 -16.94 -14.04
CA GLY A 61 -11.42 -18.27 -14.01
C GLY A 61 -11.45 -18.98 -12.65
N ALA A 62 -11.92 -18.35 -11.57
CA ALA A 62 -12.13 -19.02 -10.28
C ALA A 62 -13.47 -18.60 -9.63
N ASN A 63 -14.49 -19.44 -9.80
CA ASN A 63 -15.78 -19.24 -9.16
C ASN A 63 -15.61 -19.19 -7.63
N GLY A 64 -16.25 -18.22 -6.97
CA GLY A 64 -16.19 -18.08 -5.51
C GLY A 64 -14.96 -17.35 -4.99
N TYR A 65 -14.23 -16.63 -5.84
CA TYR A 65 -13.12 -15.76 -5.46
C TYR A 65 -13.43 -14.30 -5.80
N PHE A 66 -12.99 -13.37 -4.96
CA PHE A 66 -12.78 -11.98 -5.40
C PHE A 66 -11.29 -11.77 -5.66
N ALA A 67 -10.97 -10.76 -6.47
CA ALA A 67 -9.60 -10.30 -6.62
C ALA A 67 -9.45 -8.83 -6.34
N ILE A 68 -8.48 -8.48 -5.49
CA ILE A 68 -8.00 -7.11 -5.31
C ILE A 68 -6.83 -6.94 -6.25
N TYR A 69 -6.82 -5.94 -7.11
CA TYR A 69 -5.70 -5.73 -8.02
C TYR A 69 -5.38 -4.26 -8.26
N GLY A 70 -4.09 -4.00 -8.44
CA GLY A 70 -3.54 -2.77 -8.97
C GLY A 70 -2.99 -3.02 -10.37
N LEU A 71 -3.38 -2.20 -11.35
CA LEU A 71 -2.98 -2.30 -12.76
C LEU A 71 -2.37 -0.97 -13.21
N ASP A 72 -1.19 -1.03 -13.83
CA ASP A 72 -0.60 0.12 -14.52
C ASP A 72 -1.10 0.12 -15.98
N SER A 73 -1.90 1.12 -16.34
CA SER A 73 -2.49 1.21 -17.68
C SER A 73 -1.49 1.42 -18.81
N LYS A 74 -0.28 1.89 -18.51
CA LYS A 74 0.76 2.22 -19.50
C LYS A 74 1.65 1.03 -19.79
N THR A 75 2.01 0.26 -18.76
CA THR A 75 2.89 -0.91 -18.91
C THR A 75 2.12 -2.22 -18.99
N SER A 76 0.84 -2.23 -18.58
CA SER A 76 0.04 -3.43 -18.34
C SER A 76 0.60 -4.33 -17.23
N ASP A 77 1.50 -3.81 -16.39
CA ASP A 77 1.95 -4.52 -15.19
C ASP A 77 0.79 -4.61 -14.18
N VAL A 78 0.69 -5.71 -13.45
CA VAL A 78 -0.40 -5.96 -12.51
C VAL A 78 0.11 -6.65 -11.24
N VAL A 79 -0.43 -6.23 -10.10
CA VAL A 79 -0.38 -7.00 -8.85
C VAL A 79 -1.80 -7.38 -8.49
N ALA A 80 -2.05 -8.67 -8.27
CA ALA A 80 -3.37 -9.15 -7.89
C ALA A 80 -3.30 -10.07 -6.65
N LEU A 81 -4.33 -10.00 -5.82
CA LEU A 81 -4.56 -10.82 -4.64
C LEU A 81 -5.90 -11.51 -4.83
N ALA A 82 -5.92 -12.84 -4.87
CA ALA A 82 -7.13 -13.63 -4.95
C ALA A 82 -7.42 -14.30 -3.60
N LEU A 83 -8.63 -14.12 -3.08
CA LEU A 83 -9.12 -14.80 -1.87
C LEU A 83 -10.55 -15.31 -2.10
N PRO A 84 -10.98 -16.35 -1.36
CA PRO A 84 -12.37 -16.79 -1.38
C PRO A 84 -13.33 -15.62 -1.09
N SER A 85 -14.48 -15.60 -1.75
CA SER A 85 -15.48 -14.53 -1.63
C SER A 85 -16.03 -14.39 -0.20
N THR A 86 -15.96 -15.48 0.56
CA THR A 86 -16.31 -15.58 1.98
C THR A 86 -15.27 -14.96 2.92
N ALA A 87 -14.09 -14.54 2.43
CA ALA A 87 -13.09 -13.91 3.27
C ALA A 87 -13.63 -12.61 3.86
N THR A 88 -13.51 -12.47 5.18
CA THR A 88 -13.92 -11.32 5.99
C THR A 88 -12.68 -10.55 6.43
N GLU A 89 -12.83 -9.63 7.38
CA GLU A 89 -11.70 -9.01 8.06
C GLU A 89 -10.86 -10.09 8.76
N GLY A 90 -9.54 -9.98 8.65
CA GLY A 90 -8.60 -10.98 9.14
C GLY A 90 -7.30 -11.08 8.33
N THR A 91 -6.39 -11.92 8.81
CA THR A 91 -5.11 -12.19 8.15
C THR A 91 -5.13 -13.58 7.54
N TYR A 92 -4.76 -13.64 6.26
CA TYR A 92 -4.79 -14.82 5.41
C TYR A 92 -3.38 -15.13 4.94
N LEU A 93 -2.87 -16.30 5.33
CA LEU A 93 -1.60 -16.79 4.79
C LEU A 93 -1.76 -17.18 3.32
N LEU A 94 -0.76 -16.83 2.53
CA LEU A 94 -0.71 -17.21 1.13
C LEU A 94 -0.46 -18.71 0.99
N SER A 95 -1.17 -19.31 0.04
CA SER A 95 -1.24 -20.75 -0.19
C SER A 95 -1.83 -21.01 -1.59
N ASN A 96 -2.21 -22.26 -1.87
CA ASN A 96 -3.01 -22.59 -3.05
C ASN A 96 -4.46 -22.10 -2.95
N VAL A 97 -4.88 -21.56 -1.80
CA VAL A 97 -6.20 -20.96 -1.61
C VAL A 97 -6.12 -19.44 -1.70
N ASN A 98 -5.26 -18.79 -0.93
CA ASN A 98 -5.08 -17.33 -0.99
C ASN A 98 -3.83 -17.02 -1.80
N ILE A 99 -3.96 -16.32 -2.92
CA ILE A 99 -2.92 -16.25 -3.94
C ILE A 99 -2.52 -14.80 -4.19
N GLY A 100 -1.23 -14.51 -4.14
CA GLY A 100 -0.62 -13.31 -4.70
C GLY A 100 -0.05 -13.60 -6.10
N ILE A 101 -0.29 -12.68 -7.03
CA ILE A 101 0.12 -12.71 -8.44
C ILE A 101 0.79 -11.38 -8.77
N LEU A 102 1.84 -11.42 -9.58
CA LEU A 102 2.53 -10.27 -10.12
C LEU A 102 2.85 -10.55 -11.60
N THR A 103 2.46 -9.64 -12.48
CA THR A 103 3.02 -9.54 -13.83
C THR A 103 3.77 -8.23 -13.90
N ILE A 104 5.07 -8.28 -14.16
CA ILE A 104 5.90 -7.08 -14.30
C ILE A 104 6.90 -7.25 -15.42
N ASN A 105 7.03 -6.26 -16.30
CA ASN A 105 7.93 -6.32 -17.46
C ASN A 105 7.73 -7.58 -18.32
N LYS A 106 6.47 -8.03 -18.47
CA LYS A 106 6.08 -9.26 -19.20
C LYS A 106 6.58 -10.57 -18.57
N GLU A 107 7.00 -10.55 -17.32
CA GLU A 107 7.28 -11.75 -16.54
C GLU A 107 6.16 -12.00 -15.52
N ASP A 108 5.73 -13.25 -15.41
CA ASP A 108 4.68 -13.67 -14.48
C ASP A 108 5.27 -14.38 -13.26
N PHE A 109 4.79 -13.99 -12.09
CA PHE A 109 5.14 -14.55 -10.80
C PHE A 109 3.87 -14.85 -10.01
N ALA A 110 3.88 -15.96 -9.29
CA ALA A 110 2.79 -16.31 -8.40
C ALA A 110 3.30 -16.97 -7.13
N THR A 111 2.52 -16.82 -6.07
CA THR A 111 2.81 -17.43 -4.76
C THR A 111 2.55 -18.93 -4.75
N VAL A 112 1.70 -19.45 -5.65
CA VAL A 112 1.51 -20.91 -5.83
C VAL A 112 2.77 -21.63 -6.32
N ASN A 113 3.76 -20.90 -6.85
CA ASN A 113 5.03 -21.46 -7.32
C ASN A 113 6.09 -21.57 -6.20
N GLY A 114 5.67 -21.76 -4.95
CA GLY A 114 6.57 -21.84 -3.77
C GLY A 114 6.78 -20.50 -3.04
N GLY A 115 5.91 -19.53 -3.30
CA GLY A 115 5.89 -18.26 -2.59
C GLY A 115 5.23 -18.34 -1.22
N THR A 116 5.48 -17.32 -0.41
CA THR A 116 4.96 -17.21 0.96
C THR A 116 4.63 -15.77 1.30
N GLY A 117 3.76 -15.55 2.26
CA GLY A 117 3.41 -14.23 2.78
C GLY A 117 2.00 -14.19 3.32
N SER A 118 1.44 -13.00 3.41
CA SER A 118 0.09 -12.81 3.94
C SER A 118 -0.63 -11.63 3.32
N ILE A 119 -1.96 -11.71 3.35
CA ILE A 119 -2.89 -10.64 3.04
C ILE A 119 -3.69 -10.36 4.31
N THR A 120 -3.78 -9.11 4.72
CA THR A 120 -4.63 -8.69 5.84
C THR A 120 -5.74 -7.81 5.31
N ILE A 121 -6.98 -8.21 5.53
CA ILE A 121 -8.17 -7.40 5.30
C ILE A 121 -8.48 -6.69 6.61
N THR A 122 -8.28 -5.37 6.63
CA THR A 122 -8.53 -4.54 7.82
C THR A 122 -9.97 -4.09 7.89
N LYS A 123 -10.61 -3.85 6.74
CA LYS A 123 -12.02 -3.49 6.65
C LYS A 123 -12.65 -4.06 5.40
N LYS A 124 -13.86 -4.62 5.51
CA LYS A 124 -14.66 -5.05 4.36
C LYS A 124 -16.12 -4.59 4.52
N THR A 125 -16.62 -3.94 3.48
CA THR A 125 -18.05 -3.57 3.35
C THR A 125 -18.54 -4.01 1.98
N ASP A 126 -19.81 -3.78 1.67
CA ASP A 126 -20.35 -4.05 0.33
C ASP A 126 -19.79 -3.11 -0.76
N LYS A 127 -19.20 -1.97 -0.36
CA LYS A 127 -18.73 -0.91 -1.28
C LYS A 127 -17.23 -0.88 -1.45
N TYR A 128 -16.48 -1.19 -0.39
CA TYR A 128 -15.02 -1.06 -0.39
C TYR A 128 -14.36 -2.04 0.56
N MET A 129 -13.06 -2.24 0.33
CA MET A 129 -12.18 -3.07 1.12
C MET A 129 -10.84 -2.38 1.34
N THR A 130 -10.32 -2.44 2.57
CA THR A 130 -8.99 -1.94 2.90
C THR A 130 -8.12 -3.02 3.53
N GLY A 131 -6.81 -2.89 3.36
CA GLY A 131 -5.90 -3.86 3.92
C GLY A 131 -4.45 -3.66 3.52
N THR A 132 -3.64 -4.63 3.91
CA THR A 132 -2.21 -4.69 3.64
C THR A 132 -1.81 -6.07 3.14
N PHE A 133 -0.65 -6.15 2.49
CA PHE A 133 -0.09 -7.42 2.06
C PHE A 133 1.43 -7.36 2.00
N SER A 134 2.07 -8.51 2.12
CA SER A 134 3.50 -8.68 1.92
C SER A 134 3.77 -10.12 1.55
N PHE A 135 4.50 -10.35 0.45
CA PHE A 135 4.78 -11.68 -0.04
C PHE A 135 6.00 -11.80 -0.94
N THR A 136 6.47 -13.03 -1.11
CA THR A 136 7.42 -13.41 -2.16
C THR A 136 6.68 -14.27 -3.18
N ALA A 137 6.82 -13.95 -4.45
CA ALA A 137 6.29 -14.73 -5.56
C ALA A 137 7.42 -15.26 -6.44
N TYR A 138 7.19 -16.41 -7.08
CA TYR A 138 8.14 -17.06 -7.96
C TYR A 138 7.58 -17.23 -9.36
N ASP A 139 8.45 -17.25 -10.35
CA ASP A 139 8.08 -17.63 -11.71
C ASP A 139 7.67 -19.11 -11.76
N ALA A 140 7.10 -19.55 -12.89
CA ALA A 140 6.64 -20.93 -13.05
C ALA A 140 7.76 -21.97 -12.88
N SER A 141 9.03 -21.58 -13.07
CA SER A 141 10.18 -22.46 -12.85
C SER A 141 10.62 -22.55 -11.39
N GLY A 142 10.12 -21.67 -10.51
CA GLY A 142 10.56 -21.55 -9.12
C GLY A 142 11.95 -20.94 -8.94
N THR A 143 12.56 -20.42 -10.00
CA THR A 143 13.96 -19.97 -9.99
C THR A 143 14.08 -18.46 -9.81
N LYS A 144 13.21 -17.69 -10.44
CA LYS A 144 13.16 -16.23 -10.30
C LYS A 144 12.15 -15.89 -9.21
N LYS A 145 12.49 -14.90 -8.39
CA LYS A 145 11.61 -14.42 -7.32
C LYS A 145 11.49 -12.92 -7.32
N ARG A 146 10.34 -12.43 -6.84
CA ARG A 146 10.05 -11.02 -6.56
C ARG A 146 9.57 -10.88 -5.13
N ALA A 147 10.12 -9.91 -4.42
CA ALA A 147 9.65 -9.53 -3.10
C ALA A 147 8.67 -8.35 -3.23
N LEU A 148 7.46 -8.53 -2.73
CA LEU A 148 6.44 -7.50 -2.64
C LEU A 148 6.27 -7.13 -1.17
N THR A 149 6.73 -5.94 -0.79
CA THR A 149 6.73 -5.47 0.60
C THR A 149 5.93 -4.18 0.75
N GLU A 150 5.46 -3.92 1.97
CA GLU A 150 4.74 -2.68 2.31
C GLU A 150 3.50 -2.45 1.43
N GLY A 151 2.88 -3.54 0.99
CA GLY A 151 1.67 -3.52 0.18
C GLY A 151 0.48 -2.99 0.98
N SER A 152 -0.30 -2.10 0.38
CA SER A 152 -1.56 -1.62 0.95
C SER A 152 -2.57 -1.30 -0.14
N PHE A 153 -3.85 -1.45 0.21
CA PHE A 153 -4.95 -1.19 -0.70
C PHE A 153 -6.14 -0.54 0.05
N ASN A 154 -6.82 0.35 -0.67
CA ASN A 154 -8.15 0.84 -0.39
C ASN A 154 -8.89 0.84 -1.73
N VAL A 155 -9.78 -0.12 -1.94
CA VAL A 155 -10.39 -0.37 -3.25
C VAL A 155 -11.90 -0.43 -3.16
N ASN A 156 -12.55 0.04 -4.22
CA ASN A 156 -13.98 -0.19 -4.40
C ASN A 156 -14.22 -1.63 -4.84
N ILE A 157 -15.26 -2.26 -4.29
CA ILE A 157 -15.77 -3.55 -4.75
C ILE A 157 -16.70 -3.29 -5.93
N ARG A 158 -16.47 -3.99 -7.04
CA ARG A 158 -17.24 -3.90 -8.28
C ARG A 158 -17.73 -5.26 -8.74
#